data_AF-A0A452ZL52-F1
#
_entry.id   AF-A0A452ZL52-F1
#
_cell.length_a   1.000
_cell.length_b   1.000
_cell.length_c   1.000
_cell.angle_alpha   90.00
_cell.angle_beta   90.00
_cell.angle_gamma   90.00
#
_symmetry.space_group_name_H-M   'P 1'
#
loop_
_entity.id
_entity.type
_entity.pdbx_description
1 polymer ?
#
loop_
_entity_poly.entity_id
_entity_poly.type
_entity_poly.pdbx_seq_one_letter_code
_entity_poly.pdbx_strand_id
1 'polypeptide(L)'
;RKNAALAWRHRRSSALQLLSSLLFIFLIFCIDRAVRSRFSYTTAYQNVRDPRALVAPPIPPCEDKFFVKTPCYDFLWSGGGSARVPPLVDAIRRNNPGRPIPAEKVLGFTTPDEVDAWLFANPMRCPGALHFQDINATQMSYGIQTNSTPVARRGTYEDPTFKFQIPLQVAAEREMARLILGDPNFSWTVGFKEFAHPATETFSTIAQAGPTFFLAIAMFGFVFQISALVTEKELKLRQV
;
A
#
# COMPACT_ATOMS: atom_id res chain seq x y z
N ARG A 1 -24.55 25.11 48.41
CA ARG A 1 -24.31 26.57 48.27
C ARG A 1 -22.82 26.95 48.36
N LYS A 2 -22.08 26.52 49.40
CA LYS A 2 -20.62 26.83 49.57
C LYS A 2 -19.74 26.39 48.37
N ASN A 3 -19.92 25.17 47.86
CA ASN A 3 -19.14 24.65 46.73
C ASN A 3 -19.43 25.38 45.40
N ALA A 4 -20.68 25.79 45.18
CA ALA A 4 -21.07 26.55 43.99
C ALA A 4 -20.46 27.97 44.00
N ALA A 5 -20.41 28.61 45.17
CA ALA A 5 -19.77 29.91 45.33
C ALA A 5 -18.24 29.84 45.11
N LEU A 6 -17.61 28.71 45.48
CA LEU A 6 -16.18 28.47 45.28
C LEU A 6 -15.86 28.19 43.80
N ALA A 7 -16.67 27.37 43.12
CA ALA A 7 -16.60 27.16 41.67
C ALA A 7 -16.82 28.47 40.88
N TRP A 8 -17.70 29.34 41.38
CA TRP A 8 -17.95 30.67 40.81
C TRP A 8 -16.82 31.68 41.03
N ARG A 9 -15.93 31.47 42.01
CA ARG A 9 -14.69 32.26 42.17
C ARG A 9 -13.58 31.73 41.26
N HIS A 10 -13.52 30.43 41.01
CA HIS A 10 -12.58 29.78 40.09
C HIS A 10 -13.20 29.44 38.72
N ARG A 11 -13.99 30.36 38.13
CA ARG A 11 -14.75 30.10 36.88
C ARG A 11 -13.92 29.58 35.73
N ARG A 12 -12.67 30.05 35.59
CA ARG A 12 -11.75 29.60 34.53
C ARG A 12 -11.40 28.12 34.68
N SER A 13 -11.11 27.66 35.90
CA SER A 13 -10.75 26.26 36.17
C SER A 13 -11.96 25.34 35.99
N SER A 14 -13.13 25.73 36.48
CA SER A 14 -14.37 24.95 36.31
C SER A 14 -14.82 24.92 34.85
N ALA A 15 -14.65 26.01 34.10
CA ALA A 15 -14.93 26.03 32.66
C ALA A 15 -13.95 25.13 31.88
N LEU A 16 -12.65 25.18 32.17
CA LEU A 16 -11.64 24.29 31.58
C LEU A 16 -11.93 22.82 31.85
N GLN A 17 -12.36 22.47 33.06
CA GLN A 17 -12.72 21.10 33.41
C GLN A 17 -13.98 20.59 32.69
N LEU A 18 -14.96 21.45 32.44
CA LEU A 18 -16.18 21.10 31.71
C LEU A 18 -15.96 21.06 30.19
N LEU A 19 -15.12 21.96 29.66
CA LEU A 19 -14.78 22.01 28.24
C LEU A 19 -13.74 20.97 27.84
N SER A 20 -12.93 20.47 28.77
CA SER A 20 -11.89 19.48 28.45
C SER A 20 -12.49 18.20 27.90
N SER A 21 -13.55 17.66 28.51
CA SER A 21 -14.24 16.45 28.02
C SER A 21 -14.79 16.64 26.61
N LEU A 22 -15.42 17.78 26.33
CA LEU A 22 -15.92 18.14 25.00
C LEU A 22 -14.78 18.25 23.98
N LEU A 23 -13.66 18.87 24.36
CA LEU A 23 -12.50 19.04 23.49
C LEU A 23 -11.83 17.69 23.16
N PHE A 24 -11.70 16.79 24.14
CA PHE A 24 -11.15 15.45 23.91
C PHE A 24 -12.09 14.56 23.07
N ILE A 25 -13.40 14.62 23.30
CA ILE A 25 -14.39 13.92 22.46
C ILE A 25 -14.33 14.45 21.02
N PHE A 26 -14.27 15.77 20.85
CA PHE A 26 -14.13 16.40 19.54
C PHE A 26 -12.82 16.00 18.84
N LEU A 27 -11.72 15.89 19.59
CA LEU A 27 -10.44 15.43 19.06
C LEU A 27 -10.51 13.98 18.59
N ILE A 28 -11.12 13.08 19.36
CA ILE A 28 -11.37 11.69 18.95
C ILE A 28 -12.20 11.65 17.67
N PHE A 29 -13.25 12.47 17.57
CA PHE A 29 -14.06 12.58 16.35
C PHE A 29 -13.24 13.04 15.14
N CYS A 30 -12.36 14.04 15.32
CA CYS A 30 -11.48 14.51 14.25
C CYS A 30 -10.51 13.41 13.79
N ILE A 31 -9.94 12.64 14.73
CA ILE A 31 -9.08 11.50 14.41
C ILE A 31 -9.88 10.45 13.63
N ASP A 32 -11.10 10.11 14.07
CA ASP A 32 -11.95 9.14 13.38
C ASP A 32 -12.24 9.56 11.94
N ARG A 33 -12.57 10.84 11.73
CA ARG A 33 -12.78 11.39 10.39
C ARG A 33 -11.52 11.37 9.53
N ALA A 34 -10.36 11.68 10.10
CA ALA A 34 -9.09 11.62 9.39
C ALA A 34 -8.74 10.18 8.97
N VAL A 35 -8.98 9.20 9.85
CA VAL A 35 -8.76 7.77 9.58
C VAL A 35 -9.68 7.29 8.45
N ARG A 36 -10.99 7.57 8.51
CA ARG A 36 -11.93 7.21 7.43
C ARG A 36 -11.55 7.87 6.11
N SER A 37 -11.17 9.15 6.13
CA SER A 37 -10.73 9.85 4.92
C SER A 37 -9.49 9.20 4.33
N ARG A 38 -8.51 8.80 5.15
CA ARG A 38 -7.31 8.10 4.71
C ARG A 38 -7.62 6.74 4.09
N PHE A 39 -8.65 6.04 4.54
CA PHE A 39 -8.99 4.73 4.01
C PHE A 39 -10.06 4.75 2.91
N SER A 40 -10.60 5.93 2.58
CA SER A 40 -11.67 6.07 1.60
C SER A 40 -11.30 5.68 0.17
N TYR A 41 -10.01 5.69 -0.21
CA TYR A 41 -9.58 5.40 -1.58
C TYR A 41 -9.33 3.91 -1.87
N THR A 42 -9.29 3.05 -0.86
CA THR A 42 -9.11 1.60 -1.10
C THR A 42 -10.46 0.90 -1.22
N THR A 43 -10.58 0.02 -2.20
CA THR A 43 -11.83 -0.69 -2.50
C THR A 43 -12.29 -1.54 -1.30
N ALA A 44 -11.36 -2.04 -0.48
CA ALA A 44 -11.63 -2.83 0.72
C ALA A 44 -12.63 -2.18 1.71
N TYR A 45 -12.66 -0.84 1.80
CA TYR A 45 -13.56 -0.08 2.69
C TYR A 45 -14.74 0.55 1.94
N GLN A 46 -14.98 0.14 0.70
CA GLN A 46 -16.11 0.56 -0.11
C GLN A 46 -17.07 -0.61 -0.37
N ASN A 47 -18.34 -0.29 -0.59
CA ASN A 47 -19.31 -1.27 -1.07
C ASN A 47 -19.13 -1.43 -2.58
N VAL A 48 -18.43 -2.48 -2.99
CA VAL A 48 -18.16 -2.77 -4.40
C VAL A 48 -19.19 -3.77 -4.91
N ARG A 49 -20.18 -3.29 -5.67
CA ARG A 49 -21.23 -4.14 -6.26
C ARG A 49 -20.86 -4.66 -7.64
N ASP A 50 -20.26 -3.80 -8.46
CA ASP A 50 -19.83 -4.16 -9.82
C ASP A 50 -18.45 -3.54 -10.11
N PRO A 51 -17.37 -4.28 -9.84
CA PRO A 51 -16.03 -3.77 -10.05
C PRO A 51 -15.65 -3.67 -11.53
N ARG A 52 -14.84 -2.67 -11.86
CA ARG A 52 -14.31 -2.51 -13.21
C ARG A 52 -13.25 -3.59 -13.46
N ALA A 53 -13.39 -4.32 -14.55
CA ALA A 53 -12.38 -5.28 -14.97
C ALA A 53 -11.09 -4.57 -15.43
N LEU A 54 -9.96 -5.04 -14.93
CA LEU A 54 -8.61 -4.73 -15.39
C LEU A 54 -8.28 -5.66 -16.55
N VAL A 55 -8.40 -5.15 -17.77
CA VAL A 55 -8.16 -5.92 -19.01
C VAL A 55 -6.75 -5.66 -19.51
N ALA A 56 -5.97 -6.72 -19.69
CA ALA A 56 -4.61 -6.72 -20.23
C ALA A 56 -3.72 -5.60 -19.64
N PRO A 57 -3.44 -5.63 -18.32
CA PRO A 57 -2.69 -4.56 -17.68
C PRO A 57 -1.27 -4.48 -18.28
N PRO A 58 -0.77 -3.28 -18.63
CA PRO A 58 0.54 -3.11 -19.23
C PRO A 58 1.64 -3.28 -18.18
N ILE A 59 2.85 -3.66 -18.63
CA ILE A 59 4.05 -3.60 -17.78
C ILE A 59 4.39 -2.11 -17.57
N PRO A 60 4.29 -1.59 -16.33
CA PRO A 60 4.59 -0.20 -16.05
C PRO A 60 6.11 0.07 -16.15
N PRO A 61 6.53 1.33 -16.33
CA PRO A 61 7.94 1.68 -16.23
C PRO A 61 8.47 1.43 -14.82
N CYS A 62 9.74 1.06 -14.70
CA CYS A 62 10.36 0.79 -13.40
C CYS A 62 10.35 2.01 -12.48
N GLU A 63 10.37 3.23 -13.03
CA GLU A 63 10.26 4.50 -12.31
C GLU A 63 8.98 4.62 -11.47
N ASP A 64 7.90 3.95 -11.88
CA ASP A 64 6.63 3.99 -11.16
C ASP A 64 6.68 3.18 -9.87
N LYS A 65 7.68 2.30 -9.69
CA LYS A 65 7.84 1.49 -8.48
C LYS A 65 8.27 2.35 -7.30
N PHE A 66 7.68 2.09 -6.13
CA PHE A 66 8.10 2.81 -4.92
C PHE A 66 9.53 2.45 -4.52
N PHE A 67 10.33 3.49 -4.26
CA PHE A 67 11.72 3.41 -3.79
C PHE A 67 12.70 2.74 -4.77
N VAL A 68 12.37 2.73 -6.06
CA VAL A 68 13.28 2.29 -7.11
C VAL A 68 14.55 3.15 -7.15
N LYS A 69 15.70 2.54 -7.43
CA LYS A 69 16.98 3.21 -7.65
C LYS A 69 17.25 3.34 -9.14
N THR A 70 17.64 4.53 -9.59
CA THR A 70 18.04 4.80 -10.97
C THR A 70 19.55 4.61 -11.17
N PRO A 71 20.00 4.06 -12.31
CA PRO A 71 19.20 3.55 -13.43
C PRO A 71 18.46 2.25 -13.07
N CYS A 72 17.25 2.08 -13.61
CA CYS A 72 16.38 0.91 -13.38
C CYS A 72 15.94 0.25 -14.68
N TYR A 73 15.56 -1.02 -14.58
CA TYR A 73 15.06 -1.86 -15.67
C TYR A 73 13.59 -2.21 -15.42
N ASP A 74 12.79 -2.23 -16.49
CA ASP A 74 11.37 -2.57 -16.44
C ASP A 74 11.16 -4.04 -16.12
N PHE A 75 12.01 -4.92 -16.67
CA PHE A 75 12.12 -6.31 -16.25
C PHE A 75 13.46 -6.91 -16.69
N LEU A 76 13.90 -7.96 -16.00
CA LEU A 76 15.02 -8.81 -16.42
C LEU A 76 14.50 -10.08 -17.05
N TRP A 77 15.34 -10.81 -17.77
CA TRP A 77 14.99 -12.14 -18.23
C TRP A 77 16.18 -13.10 -18.27
N SER A 78 15.91 -14.40 -18.15
CA SER A 78 16.89 -15.47 -18.40
C SER A 78 16.40 -16.44 -19.47
N GLY A 79 17.32 -17.27 -19.99
CA GLY A 79 17.05 -18.18 -21.10
C GLY A 79 17.73 -17.75 -22.40
N GLY A 80 18.74 -16.86 -22.33
CA GLY A 80 19.51 -16.37 -23.49
C GLY A 80 20.23 -17.45 -24.28
N GLY A 81 20.36 -18.67 -23.73
CA GLY A 81 20.90 -19.83 -24.45
C GLY A 81 19.99 -20.36 -25.58
N SER A 82 18.69 -20.03 -25.58
CA SER A 82 17.78 -20.39 -26.68
C SER A 82 17.70 -19.27 -27.72
N ALA A 83 17.75 -19.64 -29.00
CA ALA A 83 17.55 -18.70 -30.11
C ALA A 83 16.11 -18.14 -30.18
N ARG A 84 15.13 -18.77 -29.51
CA ARG A 84 13.71 -18.37 -29.53
C ARG A 84 13.37 -17.32 -28.47
N VAL A 85 14.11 -17.28 -27.36
CA VAL A 85 13.80 -16.40 -26.23
C VAL A 85 14.10 -14.92 -26.50
N PRO A 86 15.24 -14.52 -27.10
CA PRO A 86 15.47 -13.10 -27.40
C PRO A 86 14.40 -12.49 -28.32
N PRO A 87 13.99 -13.13 -29.45
CA PRO A 87 12.88 -12.64 -30.27
C PRO A 87 11.54 -12.55 -29.52
N LEU A 88 11.27 -13.51 -28.62
CA LEU A 88 10.08 -13.50 -27.75
C LEU A 88 10.08 -12.28 -26.83
N VAL A 89 11.20 -12.01 -26.16
CA VAL A 89 11.35 -10.85 -25.27
C VAL A 89 11.23 -9.54 -26.06
N ASP A 90 11.79 -9.48 -27.27
CA ASP A 90 11.59 -8.33 -28.16
C ASP A 90 10.13 -8.13 -28.57
N ALA A 91 9.36 -9.20 -28.71
CA ALA A 91 7.92 -9.12 -28.96
C ALA A 91 7.16 -8.60 -27.73
N ILE A 92 7.48 -9.12 -26.52
CA ILE A 92 6.92 -8.64 -25.24
C ILE A 92 7.13 -7.13 -25.11
N ARG A 93 8.35 -6.70 -25.36
CA ARG A 93 8.80 -5.33 -25.29
C ARG A 93 8.03 -4.41 -26.25
N ARG A 94 7.95 -4.79 -27.54
CA ARG A 94 7.30 -3.98 -28.59
C ARG A 94 5.78 -3.94 -28.46
N ASN A 95 5.17 -5.06 -28.04
CA ASN A 95 3.73 -5.21 -27.97
C ASN A 95 3.16 -4.83 -26.60
N ASN A 96 3.94 -4.23 -25.69
CA ASN A 96 3.44 -3.80 -24.39
C ASN A 96 2.35 -2.71 -24.55
N PRO A 97 1.13 -2.91 -24.00
CA PRO A 97 0.02 -1.98 -24.22
C PRO A 97 0.33 -0.55 -23.72
N GLY A 98 -0.06 0.46 -24.49
CA GLY A 98 0.09 1.88 -24.12
C GLY A 98 1.53 2.43 -24.17
N ARG A 99 2.56 1.59 -24.01
CA ARG A 99 3.97 2.00 -24.08
C ARG A 99 4.86 0.83 -24.52
N PRO A 100 5.44 0.86 -25.74
CA PRO A 100 6.55 -0.02 -26.09
C PRO A 100 7.72 0.18 -25.11
N ILE A 101 8.26 -0.91 -24.58
CA ILE A 101 9.37 -0.85 -23.63
C ILE A 101 10.68 -0.59 -24.42
N PRO A 102 11.55 0.33 -24.00
CA PRO A 102 12.84 0.53 -24.65
C PRO A 102 13.78 -0.67 -24.45
N ALA A 103 14.70 -0.93 -25.39
CA ALA A 103 15.59 -2.09 -25.30
C ALA A 103 16.57 -1.97 -24.12
N GLU A 104 17.01 -0.75 -23.83
CA GLU A 104 17.86 -0.38 -22.69
C GLU A 104 17.18 -0.58 -21.32
N LYS A 105 15.85 -0.74 -21.29
CA LYS A 105 15.06 -1.01 -20.09
C LYS A 105 14.86 -2.49 -19.81
N VAL A 106 15.44 -3.36 -20.62
CA VAL A 106 15.37 -4.81 -20.46
C VAL A 106 16.77 -5.38 -20.44
N LEU A 107 17.08 -6.24 -19.48
CA LEU A 107 18.39 -6.87 -19.36
C LEU A 107 18.26 -8.38 -19.35
N GLY A 108 19.04 -9.04 -20.20
CA GLY A 108 19.00 -10.48 -20.43
C GLY A 108 20.19 -11.22 -19.87
N PHE A 109 19.95 -12.45 -19.43
CA PHE A 109 20.93 -13.36 -18.85
C PHE A 109 20.81 -14.76 -19.45
N THR A 110 21.86 -15.57 -19.33
CA THR A 110 21.84 -16.93 -19.84
C THR A 110 21.03 -17.84 -18.92
N THR A 111 21.29 -17.76 -17.61
CA THR A 111 20.69 -18.63 -16.59
C THR A 111 19.92 -17.85 -15.53
N PRO A 112 18.98 -18.49 -14.81
CA PRO A 112 18.31 -17.88 -13.65
C PRO A 112 19.29 -17.47 -12.54
N ASP A 113 20.36 -18.25 -12.30
CA ASP A 113 21.34 -17.96 -11.25
C ASP A 113 22.09 -16.63 -11.49
N GLU A 114 22.34 -16.28 -12.76
CA GLU A 114 22.93 -14.98 -13.12
C GLU A 114 21.98 -13.82 -12.79
N VAL A 115 20.67 -14.01 -12.98
CA VAL A 115 19.64 -13.04 -12.61
C VAL A 115 19.64 -12.85 -11.09
N ASP A 116 19.66 -13.94 -10.33
CA ASP A 116 19.69 -13.91 -8.87
C ASP A 116 20.91 -13.18 -8.34
N ALA A 117 22.10 -13.52 -8.86
CA ALA A 117 23.35 -12.84 -8.51
C ALA A 117 23.28 -11.33 -8.83
N TRP A 118 22.70 -10.97 -9.98
CA TRP A 118 22.55 -9.57 -10.37
C TRP A 118 21.57 -8.82 -9.47
N LEU A 119 20.40 -9.40 -9.17
CA LEU A 119 19.38 -8.81 -8.30
C LEU A 119 19.91 -8.62 -6.88
N PHE A 120 20.72 -9.57 -6.39
CA PHE A 120 21.39 -9.49 -5.10
C PHE A 120 22.39 -8.32 -5.07
N ALA A 121 23.21 -8.17 -6.11
CA ALA A 121 24.17 -7.06 -6.23
C ALA A 121 23.49 -5.70 -6.48
N ASN A 122 22.30 -5.67 -7.08
CA ASN A 122 21.60 -4.47 -7.52
C ASN A 122 20.19 -4.34 -6.89
N PRO A 123 20.10 -4.18 -5.56
CA PRO A 123 18.81 -4.11 -4.89
C PRO A 123 18.02 -2.89 -5.35
N MET A 124 16.70 -3.06 -5.49
CA MET A 124 15.73 -2.01 -5.85
C MET A 124 15.94 -1.39 -7.25
N ARG A 125 16.61 -2.09 -8.18
CA ARG A 125 16.78 -1.62 -9.56
C ARG A 125 15.84 -2.23 -10.59
N CYS A 126 15.13 -3.29 -10.23
CA CYS A 126 14.17 -3.97 -11.10
C CYS A 126 12.91 -4.37 -10.32
N PRO A 127 11.70 -4.27 -10.91
CA PRO A 127 10.49 -4.77 -10.27
C PRO A 127 10.37 -6.30 -10.30
N GLY A 128 10.87 -6.97 -11.35
CA GLY A 128 10.80 -8.43 -11.48
C GLY A 128 11.57 -8.99 -12.69
N ALA A 129 11.66 -10.31 -12.77
CA ALA A 129 12.35 -11.03 -13.83
C ALA A 129 11.49 -12.17 -14.41
N LEU A 130 11.72 -12.48 -15.68
CA LEU A 130 11.10 -13.58 -16.43
C LEU A 130 12.14 -14.65 -16.76
N HIS A 131 11.95 -15.87 -16.28
CA HIS A 131 12.84 -16.99 -16.55
C HIS A 131 12.21 -17.87 -17.62
N PHE A 132 12.80 -17.92 -18.81
CA PHE A 132 12.30 -18.78 -19.88
C PHE A 132 13.09 -20.07 -19.97
N GLN A 133 12.38 -21.18 -20.23
CA GLN A 133 12.96 -22.47 -20.54
C GLN A 133 12.30 -23.01 -21.81
N ASP A 134 13.09 -23.09 -22.87
CA ASP A 134 12.69 -23.67 -24.16
C ASP A 134 12.86 -25.18 -24.08
N ILE A 135 11.74 -25.92 -23.99
CA ILE A 135 11.75 -27.38 -23.81
C ILE A 135 11.71 -28.06 -25.18
N ASN A 136 10.76 -27.68 -26.02
CA ASN A 136 10.60 -28.19 -27.38
C ASN A 136 9.83 -27.18 -28.26
N ALA A 137 9.60 -27.50 -29.53
CA ALA A 137 8.96 -26.59 -30.48
C ALA A 137 7.56 -26.11 -30.03
N THR A 138 6.80 -26.96 -29.34
CA THR A 138 5.41 -26.72 -28.93
C THR A 138 5.24 -26.39 -27.45
N GLN A 139 6.31 -26.50 -26.65
CA GLN A 139 6.29 -26.33 -25.21
C GLN A 139 7.45 -25.44 -24.77
N MET A 140 7.08 -24.35 -24.12
CA MET A 140 8.00 -23.45 -23.45
C MET A 140 7.46 -23.21 -22.05
N SER A 141 8.34 -23.21 -21.06
CA SER A 141 8.03 -22.92 -19.66
C SER A 141 8.52 -21.53 -19.31
N TYR A 142 7.84 -20.88 -18.39
CA TYR A 142 8.29 -19.61 -17.83
C TYR A 142 8.14 -19.58 -16.31
N GLY A 143 9.04 -18.86 -15.65
CA GLY A 143 8.98 -18.52 -14.23
C GLY A 143 8.98 -17.02 -14.06
N ILE A 144 8.33 -16.53 -13.00
CA ILE A 144 8.31 -15.11 -12.65
C ILE A 144 8.95 -14.94 -11.28
N GLN A 145 9.94 -14.07 -11.21
CA GLN A 145 10.57 -13.68 -9.96
C GLN A 145 10.24 -12.22 -9.66
N THR A 146 9.45 -11.98 -8.62
CA THR A 146 9.10 -10.63 -8.16
C THR A 146 9.24 -10.54 -6.65
N ASN A 147 9.33 -9.32 -6.12
CA ASN A 147 9.24 -9.10 -4.68
C ASN A 147 7.77 -9.18 -4.26
N SER A 148 7.44 -10.06 -3.31
CA SER A 148 6.08 -10.24 -2.78
C SER A 148 5.70 -9.25 -1.68
N THR A 149 6.64 -8.44 -1.19
CA THR A 149 6.40 -7.53 -0.06
C THR A 149 5.70 -6.25 -0.54
N PRO A 150 4.49 -5.93 -0.04
CA PRO A 150 3.82 -4.68 -0.34
C PRO A 150 4.59 -3.49 0.23
N VAL A 151 4.63 -2.40 -0.51
CA VAL A 151 5.40 -1.21 -0.13
C VAL A 151 4.46 -0.02 0.01
N ALA A 152 4.58 0.71 1.13
CA ALA A 152 3.76 1.88 1.40
C ALA A 152 4.55 3.18 1.24
N ARG A 153 3.98 4.15 0.52
CA ARG A 153 4.50 5.51 0.42
C ARG A 153 3.37 6.49 0.72
N ARG A 154 3.52 7.29 1.78
CA ARG A 154 2.54 8.32 2.19
C ARG A 154 1.10 7.80 2.31
N GLY A 155 0.92 6.60 2.86
CA GLY A 155 -0.39 5.95 3.01
C GLY A 155 -0.84 5.15 1.79
N THR A 156 -0.40 5.47 0.57
CA THR A 156 -0.67 4.64 -0.60
C THR A 156 0.13 3.34 -0.55
N TYR A 157 -0.53 2.22 -0.82
CA TYR A 157 0.08 0.90 -0.87
C TYR A 157 0.27 0.49 -2.33
N GLU A 158 1.46 -0.01 -2.63
CA GLU A 158 1.78 -0.65 -3.90
C GLU A 158 1.68 -2.15 -3.72
N ASP A 159 0.71 -2.76 -4.38
CA ASP A 159 0.58 -4.21 -4.49
C ASP A 159 1.49 -4.71 -5.63
N PRO A 160 2.59 -5.43 -5.34
CA PRO A 160 3.50 -5.89 -6.36
C PRO A 160 2.88 -6.95 -7.28
N THR A 161 1.87 -7.69 -6.83
CA THR A 161 1.23 -8.74 -7.61
C THR A 161 0.42 -8.15 -8.75
N PHE A 162 -0.49 -7.23 -8.46
CA PHE A 162 -1.29 -6.58 -9.52
C PHE A 162 -0.49 -5.58 -10.35
N LYS A 163 0.52 -4.93 -9.79
CA LYS A 163 1.29 -3.91 -10.50
C LYS A 163 2.38 -4.47 -11.41
N PHE A 164 3.03 -5.57 -11.04
CA PHE A 164 4.18 -6.10 -11.78
C PHE A 164 4.04 -7.58 -12.14
N GLN A 165 3.67 -8.46 -11.20
CA GLN A 165 3.62 -9.89 -11.44
C GLN A 165 2.60 -10.28 -12.51
N ILE A 166 1.36 -9.80 -12.39
CA ILE A 166 0.27 -10.10 -13.33
C ILE A 166 0.56 -9.52 -14.73
N PRO A 167 0.97 -8.25 -14.89
CA PRO A 167 1.37 -7.73 -16.20
C PRO A 167 2.48 -8.53 -16.89
N LEU A 168 3.51 -8.94 -16.13
CA LEU A 168 4.59 -9.78 -16.65
C LEU A 168 4.08 -11.15 -17.10
N GLN A 169 3.19 -11.76 -16.30
CA GLN A 169 2.57 -13.04 -16.62
C GLN A 169 1.75 -12.97 -17.92
N VAL A 170 0.83 -12.01 -18.01
CA VAL A 170 -0.05 -11.85 -19.17
C VAL A 170 0.76 -11.53 -20.44
N ALA A 171 1.82 -10.72 -20.31
CA ALA A 171 2.68 -10.40 -21.43
C ALA A 171 3.49 -11.62 -21.92
N ALA A 172 4.05 -12.41 -20.99
CA ALA A 172 4.77 -13.64 -21.32
C ALA A 172 3.85 -14.66 -22.00
N GLU A 173 2.69 -14.95 -21.41
CA GLU A 173 1.71 -15.91 -21.94
C GLU A 173 1.21 -15.51 -23.34
N ARG A 174 0.92 -14.22 -23.56
CA ARG A 174 0.48 -13.72 -24.87
C ARG A 174 1.51 -13.98 -25.95
N GLU A 175 2.76 -13.60 -25.72
CA GLU A 175 3.79 -13.73 -26.76
C GLU A 175 4.26 -15.17 -26.91
N MET A 176 4.24 -15.97 -25.83
CA MET A 176 4.49 -17.41 -25.91
C MET A 176 3.40 -18.11 -26.74
N ALA A 177 2.13 -17.75 -26.55
CA ALA A 177 1.03 -18.30 -27.35
C ALA A 177 1.22 -17.99 -28.84
N ARG A 178 1.56 -16.74 -29.19
CA ARG A 178 1.87 -16.33 -30.57
C ARG A 178 3.05 -17.09 -31.16
N LEU A 179 4.11 -17.28 -30.37
CA LEU A 179 5.30 -18.00 -30.80
C LEU A 179 5.02 -19.49 -31.05
N ILE A 180 4.24 -20.13 -30.18
CA ILE A 180 3.92 -21.57 -30.28
C ILE A 180 2.91 -21.82 -31.42
N LEU A 181 1.92 -20.94 -31.60
CA LEU A 181 0.93 -21.05 -32.67
C LEU A 181 1.46 -20.61 -34.03
N GLY A 182 2.56 -19.85 -34.06
CA GLY A 182 3.10 -19.27 -35.30
C GLY A 182 2.24 -18.14 -35.89
N ASP A 183 1.26 -17.63 -35.13
CA ASP A 183 0.36 -16.54 -35.55
C ASP A 183 0.68 -15.26 -34.76
N PRO A 184 1.30 -14.24 -35.39
CA PRO A 184 1.62 -12.97 -34.72
C PRO A 184 0.36 -12.15 -34.37
N ASN A 185 -0.79 -12.41 -35.02
CA ASN A 185 -2.03 -11.69 -34.82
C ASN A 185 -2.97 -12.36 -33.81
N PHE A 186 -2.54 -13.46 -33.18
CA PHE A 186 -3.34 -14.14 -32.18
C PHE A 186 -3.70 -13.20 -31.02
N SER A 187 -5.00 -13.14 -30.71
CA SER A 187 -5.55 -12.30 -29.65
C SER A 187 -5.59 -13.07 -28.33
N TRP A 188 -4.76 -12.64 -27.38
CA TRP A 188 -4.76 -13.13 -26.00
C TRP A 188 -5.05 -11.96 -25.06
N THR A 189 -6.22 -11.98 -24.44
CA THR A 189 -6.68 -10.94 -23.50
C THR A 189 -7.17 -11.58 -22.23
N VAL A 190 -6.55 -11.20 -21.10
CA VAL A 190 -6.94 -11.63 -19.76
C VAL A 190 -7.56 -10.45 -19.03
N GLY A 191 -8.69 -10.67 -18.37
CA GLY A 191 -9.38 -9.67 -17.56
C GLY A 191 -9.42 -10.10 -16.09
N PHE A 192 -8.91 -9.26 -15.20
CA PHE A 192 -9.03 -9.45 -13.75
C PHE A 192 -10.14 -8.58 -13.22
N LYS A 193 -10.99 -9.13 -12.38
CA LYS A 193 -12.07 -8.40 -11.74
C LYS A 193 -12.08 -8.79 -10.27
N GLU A 194 -11.99 -7.81 -9.38
CA GLU A 194 -12.14 -8.07 -7.95
C GLU A 194 -13.54 -8.66 -7.68
N PHE A 195 -13.69 -9.42 -6.60
CA PHE A 195 -15.00 -9.94 -6.23
C PHE A 195 -15.86 -8.80 -5.67
N ALA A 196 -17.15 -8.81 -5.99
CA ALA A 196 -18.10 -7.90 -5.37
C ALA A 196 -18.14 -8.17 -3.85
N HIS A 197 -17.97 -7.13 -3.04
CA HIS A 197 -17.92 -7.26 -1.59
C HIS A 197 -18.51 -6.01 -0.89
N PRO A 198 -19.08 -6.17 0.31
CA PRO A 198 -19.45 -5.03 1.13
C PRO A 198 -18.20 -4.34 1.70
N ALA A 199 -18.35 -3.10 2.14
CA ALA A 199 -17.29 -2.38 2.85
C ALA A 199 -16.93 -3.13 4.13
N THR A 200 -15.64 -3.41 4.32
CA THR A 200 -15.14 -3.84 5.62
C THR A 200 -15.16 -2.67 6.60
N GLU A 201 -15.39 -2.93 7.89
CA GLU A 201 -15.33 -1.86 8.89
C GLU A 201 -13.87 -1.42 9.10
N THR A 202 -13.65 -0.11 9.05
CA THR A 202 -12.34 0.48 9.41
C THR A 202 -12.05 0.28 10.90
N PHE A 203 -10.78 0.29 11.28
CA PHE A 203 -10.36 0.28 12.68
C PHE A 203 -11.17 1.30 13.51
N SER A 204 -11.73 0.85 14.64
CA SER A 204 -12.44 1.74 15.56
C SER A 204 -11.45 2.62 16.30
N THR A 205 -11.43 3.90 15.94
CA THR A 205 -10.61 4.92 16.61
C THR A 205 -10.91 4.99 18.10
N ILE A 206 -12.18 4.77 18.48
CA ILE A 206 -12.64 4.73 19.88
C ILE A 206 -12.07 3.50 20.59
N ALA A 207 -12.04 2.33 19.95
CA ALA A 207 -11.50 1.13 20.57
C ALA A 207 -9.98 1.23 20.81
N GLN A 208 -9.24 1.86 19.89
CA GLN A 208 -7.78 1.91 19.97
C GLN A 208 -7.25 3.11 20.76
N ALA A 209 -7.76 4.32 20.51
CA ALA A 209 -7.27 5.55 21.13
C ALA A 209 -8.16 6.04 22.28
N GLY A 210 -9.44 5.62 22.31
CA GLY A 210 -10.41 6.02 23.33
C GLY A 210 -9.93 5.80 24.76
N PRO A 211 -9.37 4.63 25.14
CA PRO A 211 -8.89 4.39 26.50
C PRO A 211 -7.87 5.44 26.99
N THR A 212 -6.91 5.81 26.14
CA THR A 212 -5.90 6.82 26.46
C THR A 212 -6.52 8.20 26.66
N PHE A 213 -7.48 8.58 25.80
CA PHE A 213 -8.18 9.84 25.93
C PHE A 213 -9.11 9.88 27.15
N PHE A 214 -9.83 8.80 27.44
CA PHE A 214 -10.67 8.69 28.64
C PHE A 214 -9.84 8.74 29.92
N LEU A 215 -8.67 8.08 29.94
CA LEU A 215 -7.73 8.18 31.04
C LEU A 215 -7.24 9.63 31.23
N ALA A 216 -6.84 10.30 30.14
CA ALA A 216 -6.42 11.70 30.20
C ALA A 216 -7.53 12.62 30.76
N ILE A 217 -8.78 12.45 30.31
CA ILE A 217 -9.95 13.18 30.82
C ILE A 217 -10.10 12.97 32.34
N ALA A 218 -10.01 11.72 32.80
CA ALA A 218 -10.11 11.40 34.23
C ALA A 218 -8.95 12.02 35.04
N MET A 219 -7.74 12.01 34.50
CA MET A 219 -6.56 12.61 35.15
C MET A 219 -6.69 14.13 35.31
N PHE A 220 -7.22 14.85 34.31
CA PHE A 220 -7.43 16.29 34.44
C PHE A 220 -8.35 16.64 35.61
N GLY A 221 -9.41 15.87 35.82
CA GLY A 221 -10.31 16.05 36.97
C GLY A 221 -9.59 15.87 38.30
N PHE A 222 -8.74 14.85 38.42
CA PHE A 222 -7.93 14.61 39.61
C PHE A 222 -6.91 15.72 39.87
N VAL A 223 -6.18 16.15 38.84
CA VAL A 223 -5.19 17.23 38.94
C VAL A 223 -5.84 18.53 39.44
N PHE A 224 -6.99 18.92 38.90
CA PHE A 224 -7.70 20.12 39.37
C PHE A 224 -8.14 20.01 40.83
N GLN A 225 -8.60 18.84 41.28
CA GLN A 225 -8.99 18.62 42.67
C GLN A 225 -7.79 18.68 43.63
N ILE A 226 -6.65 18.10 43.25
CA ILE A 226 -5.43 18.18 44.05
C ILE A 226 -4.88 19.61 44.08
N SER A 227 -4.85 20.31 42.95
CA SER A 227 -4.43 21.71 42.90
C SER A 227 -5.31 22.59 43.79
N ALA A 228 -6.64 22.40 43.76
CA ALA A 228 -7.55 23.12 44.65
C ALA A 228 -7.25 22.85 46.13
N LEU A 229 -7.02 21.57 46.50
CA LEU A 229 -6.66 21.19 47.87
C LEU A 229 -5.34 21.83 48.32
N VAL A 230 -4.31 21.81 47.46
CA VAL A 230 -3.02 22.46 47.75
C VAL A 230 -3.21 23.96 47.94
N THR A 231 -3.95 24.64 47.05
CA THR A 231 -4.22 26.08 47.22
C THR A 231 -5.02 26.40 48.47
N GLU A 232 -5.98 25.54 48.86
CA GLU A 232 -6.72 25.71 50.12
C GLU A 232 -5.82 25.53 51.34
N LYS A 233 -4.85 24.60 51.30
CA LYS A 233 -3.84 24.42 52.35
C LYS A 233 -2.86 25.59 52.44
N GLU A 234 -2.35 26.06 51.30
CA GLU A 234 -1.42 27.20 51.24
C GLU A 234 -2.05 28.49 51.78
N LEU A 235 -3.33 28.71 51.50
CA LEU A 235 -4.09 29.86 51.98
C LEU A 235 -4.62 29.70 53.42
N LYS A 236 -4.32 28.59 54.10
CA LYS A 236 -4.74 28.29 55.48
C LYS A 236 -6.25 28.37 55.73
N LEU A 237 -7.08 28.21 54.71
CA LEU A 237 -8.53 28.44 54.77
C LEU A 237 -9.30 27.40 55.61
N ARG A 238 -8.62 26.38 56.13
CA ARG A 238 -9.15 25.31 57.00
C ARG A 238 -8.44 25.19 58.36
N GLN A 239 -7.52 26.09 58.71
CA GLN A 239 -6.93 26.07 60.06
C GLN A 239 -7.97 26.62 61.05
N VAL A 240 -8.52 25.72 61.87
CA VAL A 240 -8.86 26.00 63.27
C VAL A 240 -7.62 25.70 64.08
#